data_AF-A0A0N6WZP3-F1
#
_entry.id   AF-A0A0N6WZP3-F1
#
_cell.length_a   1.000
_cell.length_b   1.000
_cell.length_c   1.000
_cell.angle_alpha   90.00
_cell.angle_beta   90.00
_cell.angle_gamma   90.00
#
_symmetry.space_group_name_H-M   'P 1'
#
loop_
_entity.id
_entity.type
_entity.pdbx_description
1 polymer ?
#
loop_
_entity_poly.entity_id
_entity_poly.type
_entity_poly.pdbx_seq_one_letter_code
_entity_poly.pdbx_strand_id
1 'polypeptide(L)'
;MASYFPDGPQPVPVISPGYQVSIDGHTVTISGFDNCPQKNVDGNLSADTDRKSCIALEKARTEVKVIVAWPDNVVIETWRIIREKDTHDNEAIRLQRPNGEFVKSFN
;
A
#
# COMPACT_ATOMS: atom_id res chain seq x y z
N MET A 1 -15.12 23.85 -18.97
CA MET A 1 -14.82 22.81 -19.97
C MET A 1 -13.60 22.06 -19.43
N ALA A 2 -13.80 20.90 -18.80
CA ALA A 2 -12.70 20.11 -18.25
C ALA A 2 -12.12 19.25 -19.37
N SER A 3 -10.85 19.46 -19.70
CA SER A 3 -10.15 18.66 -20.70
C SER A 3 -10.06 17.20 -20.23
N TYR A 4 -10.72 16.30 -20.96
CA TYR A 4 -10.57 14.86 -20.80
C TYR A 4 -9.21 14.47 -21.36
N PHE A 5 -8.28 14.05 -20.50
CA PHE A 5 -6.97 13.52 -20.87
C PHE A 5 -7.03 11.98 -20.77
N PRO A 6 -7.43 11.26 -21.84
CA PRO A 6 -7.60 9.81 -21.79
C PRO A 6 -6.29 9.02 -21.60
N ASP A 7 -5.14 9.65 -21.86
CA ASP A 7 -3.82 8.98 -21.93
C ASP A 7 -2.83 9.41 -20.83
N GLY A 8 -3.31 10.11 -19.80
CA GLY A 8 -2.48 10.40 -18.63
C GLY A 8 -2.19 9.13 -17.82
N PRO A 9 -0.98 8.96 -17.24
CA PRO A 9 -0.72 7.84 -16.36
C PRO A 9 -1.76 7.84 -15.22
N GLN A 10 -2.50 6.74 -15.09
CA GLN A 10 -3.50 6.61 -14.02
C GLN A 10 -2.77 6.66 -12.67
N PRO A 11 -3.31 7.41 -11.68
CA PRO A 11 -2.69 7.47 -10.37
C PRO A 11 -2.63 6.07 -9.76
N VAL A 12 -1.44 5.65 -9.35
CA VAL A 12 -1.23 4.37 -8.67
C VAL A 12 -1.39 4.61 -7.16
N PRO A 13 -2.35 3.94 -6.49
CA PRO A 13 -2.44 4.00 -5.04
C PRO A 13 -1.21 3.35 -4.41
N VAL A 14 -0.62 4.01 -3.42
CA VAL A 14 0.56 3.52 -2.70
C VAL A 14 0.33 3.58 -1.20
N ILE A 15 0.80 2.56 -0.50
CA ILE A 15 0.94 2.59 0.96
C ILE A 15 2.38 2.97 1.25
N SER A 16 2.56 4.08 1.96
CA SER A 16 3.87 4.58 2.35
C SER A 16 4.57 3.62 3.34
N PRO A 17 5.91 3.60 3.37
CA PRO A 17 6.65 2.85 4.38
C PRO A 17 6.25 3.33 5.78
N GLY A 18 6.15 2.41 6.73
CA GLY A 18 5.82 2.77 8.11
C GLY A 18 4.32 2.86 8.40
N TYR A 19 3.46 2.58 7.41
CA TYR A 19 2.01 2.56 7.62
C TYR A 19 1.63 1.49 8.66
N GLN A 20 0.67 1.80 9.52
CA GLN A 20 0.24 0.92 10.59
C GLN A 20 -1.11 0.27 10.29
N VAL A 21 -1.21 -1.03 10.56
CA VAL A 21 -2.42 -1.84 10.37
C VAL A 21 -2.70 -2.65 11.61
N SER A 22 -3.96 -3.07 11.77
CA SER A 22 -4.37 -4.00 12.82
C SER A 22 -4.43 -5.42 12.26
N ILE A 23 -3.62 -6.31 12.85
CA ILE A 23 -3.55 -7.74 12.50
C ILE A 23 -3.61 -8.54 13.79
N ASP A 24 -4.54 -9.49 13.89
CA ASP A 24 -4.70 -10.35 15.08
C ASP A 24 -4.84 -9.56 16.41
N GLY A 25 -5.38 -8.34 16.36
CA GLY A 25 -5.51 -7.44 17.51
C GLY A 25 -4.24 -6.63 17.85
N HIS A 26 -3.16 -6.82 17.11
CA HIS A 26 -1.90 -6.08 17.26
C HIS A 26 -1.79 -4.96 16.23
N THR A 27 -1.27 -3.80 16.67
CA THR A 27 -0.83 -2.75 15.75
C THR A 27 0.56 -3.10 15.24
N VAL A 28 0.68 -3.31 13.93
CA VAL A 28 1.94 -3.67 13.28
C VAL A 28 2.28 -2.68 12.19
N THR A 29 3.57 -2.46 12.00
CA THR A 29 4.08 -1.57 10.94
C THR A 29 4.33 -2.40 9.69
N ILE A 30 3.90 -1.88 8.54
CA ILE A 30 4.12 -2.53 7.25
C ILE A 30 4.94 -1.67 6.30
N SER A 31 5.70 -2.35 5.46
CA SER A 31 6.41 -1.76 4.35
C SER A 31 6.43 -2.73 3.17
N GLY A 32 6.65 -2.21 1.98
CA GLY A 32 6.78 -3.02 0.77
C GLY A 32 8.21 -3.01 0.26
N PHE A 33 8.33 -3.30 -1.03
CA PHE A 33 9.61 -3.35 -1.75
C PHE A 33 9.59 -2.45 -2.99
N ASP A 34 8.48 -1.72 -3.20
CA ASP A 34 8.28 -0.90 -4.37
C ASP A 34 8.85 0.50 -4.12
N ASN A 35 9.29 1.14 -5.21
CA ASN A 35 9.70 2.53 -5.14
C ASN A 35 8.49 3.41 -4.85
N CYS A 36 8.63 4.32 -3.89
CA CYS A 36 7.63 5.34 -3.69
C CYS A 36 7.65 6.32 -4.87
N PRO A 37 6.48 6.74 -5.39
CA PRO A 37 6.43 7.74 -6.44
C PRO A 37 7.12 9.02 -5.95
N GLN A 38 8.07 9.52 -6.74
CA GLN A 38 8.78 10.74 -6.40
C GLN A 38 7.80 11.91 -6.47
N LYS A 39 7.55 12.58 -5.33
CA LYS A 39 6.95 13.92 -5.37
C LYS A 39 8.01 14.88 -5.90
N ASN A 40 7.74 15.50 -7.05
CA ASN A 40 8.50 16.65 -7.54
C ASN A 40 8.23 17.83 -6.62
N VAL A 41 8.89 17.89 -5.46
CA VAL A 41 8.84 19.07 -4.58
C VAL A 41 10.25 19.36 -4.10
N ASP A 42 10.78 20.49 -4.56
CA ASP A 42 11.91 21.18 -3.97
C ASP A 42 11.63 21.37 -2.46
N GLY A 43 12.30 20.59 -1.63
CA GLY A 43 12.10 20.65 -0.19
C GLY A 43 12.81 19.50 0.49
N ASN A 44 13.98 19.79 1.05
CA ASN A 44 14.78 18.94 1.91
C ASN A 44 13.93 17.92 2.71
N LEU A 45 13.90 16.69 2.22
CA LEU A 45 13.61 15.52 3.05
C LEU A 45 14.97 14.97 3.44
N SER A 46 15.32 15.17 4.71
CA SER A 46 16.53 14.68 5.35
C SER A 46 16.78 13.22 5.02
N ALA A 47 18.07 12.88 4.97
CA ALA A 47 18.59 11.54 4.76
C ALA A 47 17.77 10.49 5.50
N ASP A 48 17.20 9.55 4.76
CA ASP A 48 17.22 8.17 5.19
C ASP A 48 17.00 7.25 3.99
N THR A 49 17.71 6.15 4.02
CA THR A 49 18.12 5.30 2.91
C THR A 49 16.97 4.44 2.34
N ASP A 50 15.70 4.83 2.56
CA ASP A 50 14.51 3.96 2.46
C ASP A 50 13.36 4.52 1.59
N ARG A 51 13.67 5.30 0.54
CA ARG A 51 12.66 5.66 -0.50
C ARG A 51 12.08 4.44 -1.27
N LYS A 52 12.53 3.21 -0.96
CA LYS A 52 12.28 1.95 -1.70
C LYS A 52 11.34 0.96 -1.01
N SER A 53 10.52 1.42 -0.07
CA SER A 53 9.76 0.52 0.81
C SER A 53 8.24 0.76 0.77
N CYS A 54 7.73 1.28 -0.35
CA CYS A 54 6.30 1.44 -0.58
C CYS A 54 5.64 0.11 -0.98
N ILE A 55 4.33 0.01 -0.79
CA ILE A 55 3.49 -1.04 -1.38
C ILE A 55 2.66 -0.38 -2.49
N ALA A 56 3.00 -0.66 -3.74
CA ALA A 56 2.32 -0.13 -4.91
C ALA A 56 1.17 -1.05 -5.34
N LEU A 57 -0.03 -0.48 -5.42
CA LEU A 57 -1.28 -1.19 -5.70
C LEU A 57 -1.70 -0.98 -7.16
N GLU A 58 -0.78 -1.18 -8.10
CA GLU A 58 -1.03 -1.07 -9.54
C GLU A 58 -2.24 -1.89 -9.99
N LYS A 59 -3.04 -1.36 -10.92
CA LYS A 59 -4.33 -1.93 -11.30
C LYS A 59 -4.24 -3.40 -11.74
N ALA A 60 -3.22 -3.76 -12.52
CA ALA A 60 -3.00 -5.11 -13.02
C ALA A 60 -2.37 -6.06 -11.99
N ARG A 61 -1.86 -5.54 -10.87
CA ARG A 61 -1.21 -6.33 -9.83
C ARG A 61 -2.26 -6.99 -8.94
N THR A 62 -2.10 -8.30 -8.74
CA THR A 62 -3.00 -9.11 -7.91
C THR A 62 -2.39 -9.48 -6.56
N GLU A 63 -1.06 -9.35 -6.40
CA GLU A 63 -0.34 -9.73 -5.18
C GLU A 63 0.83 -8.79 -4.91
N VAL A 64 1.12 -8.56 -3.64
CA VAL A 64 2.20 -7.69 -3.14
C VAL A 64 2.99 -8.41 -2.07
N LYS A 65 4.33 -8.25 -2.09
CA LYS A 65 5.17 -8.67 -0.97
C LYS A 65 5.15 -7.56 0.08
N VAL A 66 4.93 -7.94 1.33
CA VAL A 66 4.81 -7.02 2.46
C VAL A 66 5.70 -7.50 3.58
N ILE A 67 6.54 -6.60 4.08
CA ILE A 67 7.27 -6.77 5.34
C ILE A 67 6.30 -6.39 6.45
N VAL A 68 6.04 -7.32 7.36
CA VAL A 68 5.22 -7.12 8.55
C VAL A 68 6.14 -7.14 9.75
N ALA A 69 6.32 -5.98 10.38
CA ALA A 69 7.12 -5.82 11.58
C ALA A 69 6.22 -5.99 12.81
N TRP A 70 6.19 -7.20 13.35
CA TRP A 70 5.61 -7.50 14.65
C TRP A 70 6.54 -7.00 15.77
N PRO A 71 6.04 -6.86 17.01
CA PRO A 71 6.88 -6.45 18.14
C PRO A 71 8.12 -7.33 18.33
N ASP A 72 7.99 -8.64 18.12
CA ASP A 72 9.06 -9.61 18.42
C ASP A 72 9.71 -10.24 17.18
N ASN A 73 9.12 -10.03 15.99
CA ASN A 73 9.63 -10.62 14.77
C ASN A 73 9.32 -9.75 13.54
N VAL A 74 10.07 -9.99 12.45
CA VAL A 74 9.78 -9.41 11.15
C VAL A 74 9.56 -10.56 10.19
N VAL A 75 8.41 -10.55 9.50
CA VAL A 75 8.05 -11.59 8.52
C VAL A 75 7.77 -10.95 7.17
N ILE A 76 8.06 -11.69 6.10
CA ILE A 76 7.69 -11.30 4.74
C ILE A 76 6.50 -12.14 4.31
N GLU A 77 5.38 -11.49 4.02
CA GLU A 77 4.17 -12.11 3.54
C GLU A 77 3.90 -11.73 2.08
N THR A 78 3.14 -12.56 1.36
CA THR A 78 2.57 -12.20 0.06
C THR A 78 1.08 -12.01 0.23
N TRP A 79 0.60 -10.78 0.09
CA TRP A 79 -0.79 -10.43 0.26
C TRP A 79 -1.49 -10.31 -1.08
N ARG A 80 -2.74 -10.75 -1.15
CA ARG A 80 -3.58 -10.62 -2.34
C ARG A 80 -4.25 -9.26 -2.34
N ILE A 81 -4.29 -8.62 -3.51
CA ILE A 81 -5.02 -7.39 -3.75
C ILE A 81 -6.40 -7.77 -4.27
N ILE A 82 -7.42 -7.47 -3.47
CA ILE A 82 -8.82 -7.67 -3.82
C ILE A 82 -9.39 -6.31 -4.22
N ARG A 83 -9.97 -6.24 -5.42
CA ARG A 83 -10.57 -5.02 -5.98
C ARG A 83 -12.07 -5.26 -6.11
N GLU A 84 -12.85 -4.51 -5.36
CA GLU A 84 -14.30 -4.64 -5.26
C GLU A 84 -14.97 -3.29 -5.50
N LYS A 85 -16.28 -3.31 -5.69
CA LYS A 85 -17.11 -2.11 -5.65
C LYS A 85 -17.71 -1.99 -4.25
N ASP A 86 -17.60 -0.81 -3.65
CA ASP A 86 -18.31 -0.53 -2.39
C ASP A 86 -19.82 -0.33 -2.63
N THR A 87 -20.58 -0.04 -1.58
CA THR A 87 -22.04 0.18 -1.66
C THR A 87 -22.45 1.40 -2.49
N HIS A 88 -21.50 2.22 -2.93
CA HIS A 88 -21.69 3.43 -3.72
C HIS A 88 -21.04 3.32 -5.10
N ASP A 89 -20.72 2.11 -5.56
CA ASP A 89 -20.02 1.84 -6.83
C ASP A 89 -18.61 2.47 -6.96
N ASN A 90 -17.98 2.85 -5.85
CA ASN A 90 -16.59 3.27 -5.84
C ASN A 90 -15.67 2.04 -5.85
N GLU A 91 -14.52 2.16 -6.51
CA GLU A 91 -13.49 1.12 -6.43
C GLU A 91 -12.90 1.09 -5.01
N ALA A 92 -13.02 -0.05 -4.34
CA ALA A 92 -12.43 -0.33 -3.05
C ALA A 92 -11.30 -1.35 -3.22
N ILE A 93 -10.16 -1.06 -2.61
CA ILE A 93 -9.01 -1.97 -2.59
C ILE A 93 -8.88 -2.53 -1.19
N ARG A 94 -8.84 -3.86 -1.09
CA ARG A 94 -8.66 -4.60 0.16
C ARG A 94 -7.45 -5.52 0.03
N LEU A 95 -6.69 -5.66 1.12
CA LEU A 95 -5.56 -6.56 1.16
C LEU A 95 -5.95 -7.79 1.98
N GLN A 96 -5.68 -8.97 1.43
CA GLN A 96 -5.92 -10.26 2.07
C GLN A 96 -4.59 -10.94 2.36
N ARG A 97 -4.38 -11.31 3.62
CA ARG A 97 -3.19 -12.04 4.09
C ARG A 97 -3.20 -13.50 3.61
N PRO A 98 -2.07 -14.23 3.71
CA PRO A 98 -1.99 -15.65 3.37
C PRO A 98 -2.94 -16.54 4.18
N ASN A 99 -3.29 -16.12 5.41
CA ASN A 99 -4.25 -16.82 6.26
C ASN A 99 -5.73 -16.63 5.84
N GLY A 100 -6.00 -15.82 4.81
CA GLY A 100 -7.34 -15.54 4.30
C GLY A 100 -8.02 -14.33 4.95
N GLU A 101 -7.41 -13.70 5.96
CA GLU A 101 -7.99 -12.55 6.64
C GLU A 101 -7.72 -11.24 5.91
N PHE A 102 -8.67 -10.31 6.03
CA PHE A 102 -8.52 -8.97 5.49
C PHE A 102 -7.80 -8.04 6.47
N VAL A 103 -6.86 -7.26 5.94
CA VAL A 103 -6.11 -6.25 6.67
C VAL A 103 -7.02 -5.07 6.97
N LYS A 104 -6.94 -4.54 8.19
CA LYS A 104 -7.70 -3.37 8.64
C LYS A 104 -6.75 -2.22 8.92
N SER A 105 -7.16 -1.00 8.56
CA SER A 105 -6.43 0.21 8.97
C SER A 105 -6.40 0.31 10.49
N PHE A 106 -5.26 0.74 11.04
CA PHE A 106 -5.21 1.21 12.41
C PHE A 106 -6.00 2.53 12.50
N ASN A 107 -6.80 2.69 13.55
CA ASN A 107 -7.72 3.82 13.75
C ASN A 107 -7.44 4.49 15.09
#